data_AF-A0A2V1B2B5-F1
#
_entry.id   AF-A0A2V1B2B5-F1
#
_cell.length_a   1.000
_cell.length_b   1.000
_cell.length_c   1.000
_cell.angle_alpha   90.00
_cell.angle_beta   90.00
_cell.angle_gamma   90.00
#
_symmetry.space_group_name_H-M   'P 1'
#
loop_
_entity.id
_entity.type
_entity.pdbx_description
1 polymer ?
#
loop_
_entity_poly.entity_id
_entity_poly.type
_entity_poly.pdbx_seq_one_letter_code
_entity_poly.pdbx_strand_id
1 'polypeptide(L)'
;LVKNHLRLRNRDTCIVIAKDQWIRGNYNVYRGTIGRFHKKLIFRCPMPHKLSEAKYPSTVDEKLSSEVGIYVWMQHQCPDIRIPHLYGF
;
A
#
# COMPACT_ATOMS: atom_id res chain seq x y z
N LEU A 1 -3.70 11.53 -8.03
CA LEU A 1 -4.34 11.47 -6.70
C LEU A 1 -3.33 11.14 -5.59
N VAL A 2 -2.69 9.96 -5.56
CA VAL A 2 -1.71 9.58 -4.51
C VAL A 2 -0.59 10.62 -4.31
N LYS A 3 -0.03 11.14 -5.41
CA LYS A 3 0.96 12.25 -5.38
C LYS A 3 0.50 13.47 -4.58
N ASN A 4 -0.79 13.82 -4.68
CA ASN A 4 -1.38 14.97 -3.97
C ASN A 4 -1.59 14.65 -2.49
N HIS A 5 -2.07 13.44 -2.15
CA HIS A 5 -2.19 12.98 -0.76
C HIS A 5 -0.85 12.91 -0.04
N LEU A 6 0.22 12.58 -0.76
CA LEU A 6 1.59 12.58 -0.25
C LEU A 6 2.27 13.96 -0.31
N ARG A 7 1.59 15.00 -0.81
CA ARG A 7 2.10 16.37 -1.00
C ARG A 7 3.43 16.42 -1.79
N LEU A 8 3.59 15.53 -2.78
CA LEU A 8 4.79 15.45 -3.61
C LEU A 8 4.71 16.46 -4.77
N ARG A 9 5.72 17.32 -4.89
CA ARG A 9 5.96 18.22 -6.03
C ARG A 9 6.55 17.45 -7.21
N ASN A 10 6.58 18.08 -8.39
CA ASN A 10 7.11 17.46 -9.62
C ASN A 10 8.57 16.98 -9.54
N ARG A 11 9.39 17.59 -8.67
CA ARG A 11 10.80 17.23 -8.48
C ARG A 11 11.04 16.40 -7.22
N ASP A 12 9.99 16.00 -6.51
CA ASP A 12 10.16 15.22 -5.30
C ASP A 12 10.45 13.77 -5.67
N THR A 13 11.54 13.25 -5.10
CA THR A 13 11.97 11.87 -5.29
C THR A 13 11.41 11.00 -4.17
N CYS A 14 11.08 9.76 -4.53
CA CYS A 14 10.65 8.73 -3.61
C CYS A 14 11.75 7.67 -3.62
N ILE A 15 12.44 7.49 -2.49
CA ILE A 15 13.51 6.50 -2.40
C ILE A 15 12.88 5.19 -1.96
N VAL A 16 12.97 4.17 -2.83
CA VAL A 16 12.60 2.80 -2.48
C VAL A 16 13.77 2.18 -1.73
N ILE A 17 13.51 1.61 -0.56
CA ILE A 17 14.56 0.93 0.22
C ILE A 17 15.07 -0.31 -0.52
N ALA A 18 16.28 -0.74 -0.17
CA ALA A 18 16.91 -1.91 -0.77
C ALA A 18 16.05 -3.18 -0.60
N LYS A 19 16.11 -4.09 -1.58
CA LYS A 19 15.18 -5.22 -1.72
C LYS A 19 15.28 -6.23 -0.57
N ASP A 20 16.46 -6.38 0.00
CA ASP A 20 16.75 -7.17 1.20
C ASP A 20 16.00 -6.64 2.44
N GLN A 21 15.62 -5.37 2.45
CA GLN A 21 14.85 -4.74 3.52
C GLN A 21 13.33 -4.77 3.27
N TRP A 22 12.87 -5.39 2.17
CA TRP A 22 11.44 -5.50 1.90
C TRP A 22 10.80 -6.51 2.82
N ILE A 23 9.65 -6.15 3.37
CA ILE A 23 8.83 -7.08 4.14
C ILE A 23 8.01 -7.88 3.13
N ARG A 24 7.95 -9.19 3.27
CA ARG A 24 7.16 -10.08 2.43
C ARG A 24 6.17 -10.84 3.29
N GLY A 25 4.88 -10.63 3.05
CA GLY A 25 3.83 -11.48 3.58
C GLY A 25 3.49 -12.62 2.60
N ASN A 26 2.48 -13.41 2.95
CA ASN A 26 2.02 -14.52 2.12
C ASN A 26 1.39 -14.07 0.79
N TYR A 27 0.69 -12.94 0.79
CA TYR A 27 -0.07 -12.45 -0.37
C TYR A 27 0.36 -11.06 -0.86
N ASN A 28 1.14 -10.32 -0.07
CA ASN A 28 1.57 -8.97 -0.37
C ASN A 28 3.09 -8.82 -0.17
N VAL A 29 3.73 -8.05 -1.04
CA VAL A 29 5.08 -7.52 -0.82
C VAL A 29 4.95 -6.07 -0.37
N TYR A 30 5.70 -5.72 0.66
CA TYR A 30 5.71 -4.39 1.26
C TYR A 30 7.03 -3.71 0.91
N ARG A 31 6.95 -2.58 0.20
CA ARG A 31 8.10 -1.76 -0.15
C ARG A 31 8.10 -0.52 0.71
N GLY A 32 9.13 -0.35 1.52
CA GLY A 32 9.33 0.90 2.24
C GLY A 32 9.73 2.00 1.26
N THR A 33 9.05 3.14 1.34
CA THR A 33 9.40 4.35 0.61
C THR A 33 9.68 5.48 1.57
N ILE A 34 10.78 6.19 1.33
CA ILE A 34 11.11 7.42 2.06
C ILE A 34 10.70 8.58 1.16
N GLY A 35 9.64 9.28 1.57
CA GLY A 35 9.15 10.46 0.89
C GLY A 35 9.80 11.75 1.39
N ARG A 36 9.47 12.86 0.73
CA ARG A 36 9.77 14.21 1.24
C ARG A 36 9.23 14.32 2.69
N PHE A 37 10.04 14.90 3.59
CA PHE A 37 9.83 14.97 5.05
C PHE A 37 10.24 13.74 5.88
N HIS A 38 11.07 12.84 5.37
CA HIS A 38 11.54 11.63 6.09
C HIS A 38 10.41 10.72 6.60
N LYS A 39 9.20 10.87 6.03
CA LYS A 39 8.09 9.97 6.34
C LYS A 39 8.36 8.63 5.65
N LYS A 40 8.40 7.58 6.46
CA LYS A 40 8.42 6.19 6.00
C LYS A 40 7.00 5.80 5.63
N LEU A 41 6.79 5.49 4.36
CA LEU A 41 5.56 4.98 3.82
C LEU A 41 5.75 3.51 3.44
N ILE A 42 4.67 2.75 3.43
CA ILE A 42 4.68 1.36 3.02
C ILE A 42 3.79 1.23 1.80
N PHE A 43 4.38 0.83 0.68
CA PHE A 43 3.65 0.46 -0.51
C PHE A 43 3.37 -1.05 -0.50
N ARG A 44 2.08 -1.41 -0.46
CA ARG A 44 1.61 -2.80 -0.46
C ARG A 44 1.28 -3.20 -1.89
N CYS A 45 1.87 -4.29 -2.36
CA CYS A 45 1.62 -4.81 -3.71
C CYS A 45 1.20 -6.29 -3.60
N PRO A 46 0.00 -6.66 -4.08
CA PRO A 46 -0.44 -8.05 -4.12
C PRO A 46 0.43 -8.87 -5.06
N MET A 47 0.59 -10.16 -4.75
CA MET A 47 1.31 -11.11 -5.59
C MET A 47 0.32 -11.89 -6.48
N PRO A 48 0.21 -11.59 -7.79
CA PRO A 48 -0.84 -12.17 -8.64
C PRO A 48 -0.82 -13.71 -8.69
N HIS A 49 0.38 -14.31 -8.70
CA HIS A 49 0.55 -15.76 -8.69
C HIS A 49 0.04 -16.45 -7.41
N LYS A 50 -0.18 -15.71 -6.31
CA LYS A 50 -0.79 -16.22 -5.07
C LYS A 50 -2.30 -16.07 -5.03
N LEU A 51 -2.87 -15.35 -6.00
CA LEU A 51 -4.31 -15.07 -6.10
C LEU A 51 -4.95 -15.82 -7.27
N SER A 52 -4.19 -16.65 -7.98
CA SER A 52 -4.64 -17.36 -9.18
C SER A 52 -5.11 -16.41 -10.28
N GLU A 53 -4.59 -15.19 -10.33
CA GLU A 53 -4.96 -14.15 -11.30
C GLU A 53 -4.87 -14.62 -12.76
N ALA A 54 -3.88 -15.45 -13.07
CA ALA A 54 -3.71 -16.02 -14.40
C ALA A 54 -4.86 -16.95 -14.83
N LYS A 55 -5.57 -17.56 -13.88
CA LYS A 55 -6.70 -18.46 -14.11
C LYS A 55 -8.05 -17.76 -13.90
N TYR A 56 -8.10 -16.83 -12.95
CA TYR A 56 -9.28 -16.05 -12.59
C TYR A 56 -8.89 -14.57 -12.63
N PRO A 57 -9.14 -13.88 -13.75
CA PRO A 57 -8.84 -12.45 -13.86
C PRO A 57 -9.60 -11.64 -12.81
N SER A 58 -9.01 -10.52 -12.39
CA SER A 58 -9.55 -9.56 -11.41
C SER A 58 -9.55 -10.01 -9.94
N THR A 59 -8.98 -11.17 -9.61
CA THR A 59 -8.78 -11.57 -8.19
C THR A 59 -7.88 -10.60 -7.42
N VAL A 60 -6.90 -9.99 -8.12
CA VAL A 60 -6.05 -8.92 -7.57
C VAL A 60 -6.89 -7.70 -7.22
N ASP A 61 -7.78 -7.26 -8.12
CA ASP A 61 -8.62 -6.08 -7.95
C ASP A 61 -9.66 -6.28 -6.85
N GLU A 62 -10.29 -7.47 -6.81
CA GLU A 62 -11.23 -7.85 -5.77
C GLU A 62 -10.55 -7.80 -4.40
N LYS A 63 -9.39 -8.45 -4.27
CA LYS A 63 -8.60 -8.43 -3.04
C LYS A 63 -8.25 -7.00 -2.62
N LEU A 64 -7.73 -6.20 -3.55
CA LEU A 64 -7.29 -4.84 -3.27
C LEU A 64 -8.46 -3.97 -2.82
N SER A 65 -9.61 -4.08 -3.48
CA SER A 65 -10.84 -3.36 -3.13
C SER A 65 -11.33 -3.73 -1.74
N SER A 66 -11.32 -5.02 -1.39
CA SER A 66 -11.69 -5.47 -0.04
C SER A 66 -10.72 -4.95 1.04
N GLU A 67 -9.40 -5.02 0.80
CA GLU A 67 -8.41 -4.48 1.75
C GLU A 67 -8.60 -2.97 1.95
N VAL A 68 -8.73 -2.21 0.87
CA VAL A 68 -8.96 -0.76 0.90
C VAL A 68 -10.25 -0.42 1.64
N GLY A 69 -11.35 -1.11 1.34
CA GLY A 69 -12.64 -0.90 1.99
C GLY A 69 -12.56 -1.09 3.51
N ILE A 70 -11.88 -2.14 3.96
CA ILE A 70 -11.67 -2.41 5.39
C ILE A 70 -10.79 -1.33 6.03
N TYR A 71 -9.70 -0.90 5.39
CA TYR A 71 -8.86 0.19 5.90
C TYR A 71 -9.66 1.47 6.10
N VAL A 72 -10.43 1.88 5.08
CA VAL A 72 -11.29 3.07 5.16
C VAL A 72 -12.32 2.93 6.26
N TRP A 73 -12.99 1.78 6.36
CA TRP A 73 -13.97 1.53 7.41
C TRP A 73 -13.35 1.61 8.81
N MET A 74 -12.22 0.93 9.05
CA MET A 74 -11.54 0.94 10.35
C MET A 74 -11.05 2.33 10.73
N GLN A 75 -10.53 3.11 9.78
CA GLN A 75 -10.10 4.48 10.05
C GLN A 75 -11.24 5.39 10.48
N HIS A 76 -12.46 5.16 9.98
CA HIS A 76 -13.64 5.95 10.36
C HIS A 76 -14.31 5.43 11.63
N GLN A 77 -14.45 4.12 11.79
CA GLN A 77 -15.26 3.50 12.85
C GLN A 77 -14.46 3.11 14.10
N CYS A 78 -13.15 3.00 14.00
CA CYS A 78 -12.29 2.57 15.10
C CYS A 78 -11.12 3.55 15.32
N PRO A 79 -11.39 4.83 15.63
CA PRO A 79 -10.35 5.86 15.74
C PRO A 79 -9.32 5.57 16.85
N ASP A 80 -9.71 4.83 17.89
CA ASP A 80 -8.83 4.47 19.01
C ASP A 80 -7.89 3.30 18.69
N ILE A 81 -8.17 2.55 17.61
CA ILE A 81 -7.32 1.45 17.17
C ILE A 81 -6.21 2.00 16.29
N ARG A 82 -4.96 1.86 16.76
CA ARG A 82 -3.78 2.26 15.98
C ARG A 82 -3.62 1.36 14.75
N ILE A 83 -3.99 1.89 13.59
CA ILE A 83 -3.76 1.28 12.28
C ILE A 83 -2.92 2.20 11.38
N PRO A 84 -2.20 1.65 10.38
CA PRO A 84 -1.53 2.47 9.37
C PRO A 84 -2.55 3.34 8.60
N HIS A 85 -2.18 4.60 8.32
CA HIS A 85 -3.02 5.49 7.55
C HIS A 85 -2.99 5.11 6.05
N LEU A 86 -4.15 4.93 5.43
CA LEU A 86 -4.24 4.73 3.99
C LEU A 86 -4.10 6.08 3.27
N TYR A 87 -3.08 6.23 2.43
CA TYR A 87 -2.83 7.46 1.66
C TYR A 87 -3.36 7.39 0.22
N GLY A 88 -3.59 6.18 -0.30
CA GLY A 88 -4.05 5.93 -1.65
C GLY A 88 -3.94 4.46 -2.03
N PHE A 89 -4.57 4.10 -3.13
CA PHE A 89 -4.62 2.77 -3.73
C PHE A 89 -4.62 2.89 -5.27
#